data_AF-A0A9E1IHP3-F1
#
_entry.id   AF-A0A9E1IHP3-F1
#
_cell.length_a   1.000
_cell.length_b   1.000
_cell.length_c   1.000
_cell.angle_alpha   90.00
_cell.angle_beta   90.00
_cell.angle_gamma   90.00
#
_symmetry.space_group_name_H-M   'P 1'
#
loop_
_entity.id
_entity.type
_entity.pdbx_description
1 polymer ?
#
loop_
_entity_poly.entity_id
_entity_poly.type
_entity_poly.pdbx_seq_one_letter_code
_entity_poly.pdbx_strand_id
1 'polypeptide(L)'
;LLPNHKGRQPLFWALASNDNKTGVTIHYIDPGIDTGDIIVQREIPISPTETLHSLYLKSVKVGTQALLDALDLLEAGKAPRIPQDPNAGQKHLFPKLADRETFFAAGRRFY
;
A
#
# COMPACT_ATOMS: atom_id res chain seq x y z
N LEU A 1 2.16 -2.53 -1.56
CA LEU A 1 2.37 -1.61 -2.71
C LEU A 1 1.74 -2.27 -3.92
N LEU A 2 0.77 -1.62 -4.58
CA LEU A 2 0.05 -2.28 -5.67
C LEU A 2 1.01 -2.85 -6.74
N PRO A 3 0.78 -4.07 -7.21
CA PRO A 3 -0.44 -4.88 -7.02
C PRO A 3 -0.52 -5.66 -5.69
N ASN A 4 0.49 -5.59 -4.81
CA ASN A 4 0.47 -6.28 -3.51
C ASN A 4 -0.38 -5.56 -2.47
N HIS A 5 -1.05 -6.37 -1.64
CA HIS A 5 -1.92 -5.96 -0.53
C HIS A 5 -3.12 -5.09 -0.93
N LYS A 6 -3.82 -5.46 -2.00
CA LYS A 6 -5.10 -4.84 -2.38
C LYS A 6 -6.13 -4.99 -1.25
N GLY A 7 -7.08 -4.08 -1.16
CA GLY A 7 -8.20 -4.14 -0.23
C GLY A 7 -7.90 -3.51 1.13
N ARG A 8 -8.23 -4.21 2.22
CA ARG A 8 -8.29 -3.60 3.56
C ARG A 8 -6.97 -3.76 4.31
N GLN A 9 -6.58 -2.72 5.05
CA GLN A 9 -5.43 -2.71 5.98
C GLN A 9 -4.08 -3.09 5.33
N PRO A 10 -3.68 -2.49 4.19
CA PRO A 10 -2.50 -2.91 3.43
C PRO A 10 -1.17 -2.85 4.22
N LEU A 11 -1.02 -1.90 5.14
CA LEU A 11 0.20 -1.76 5.95
C LEU A 11 0.32 -2.86 7.01
N PHE A 12 -0.80 -3.33 7.56
CA PHE A 12 -0.80 -4.48 8.45
C PHE A 12 -0.31 -5.72 7.70
N TRP A 13 -0.83 -5.95 6.49
CA TRP A 13 -0.48 -7.13 5.69
C TRP A 13 0.98 -7.09 5.21
N ALA A 14 1.50 -5.92 4.82
CA ALA A 14 2.91 -5.78 4.48
C ALA A 14 3.83 -6.17 5.65
N LEU A 15 3.51 -5.72 6.87
CA LEU A 15 4.25 -6.10 8.07
C LEU A 15 4.07 -7.59 8.43
N ALA A 16 2.84 -8.12 8.31
CA ALA A 16 2.53 -9.52 8.58
C ALA A 16 3.22 -10.49 7.60
N SER A 17 3.39 -10.07 6.35
CA SER A 17 4.10 -10.81 5.30
C SER A 17 5.62 -10.66 5.38
N ASN A 18 6.14 -9.90 6.37
CA ASN A 18 7.56 -9.59 6.52
C ASN A 18 8.18 -8.91 5.30
N ASP A 19 7.40 -8.07 4.61
CA ASP A 19 7.91 -7.28 3.50
C ASP A 19 9.02 -6.34 3.97
N ASN A 20 10.04 -6.18 3.15
CA ASN A 20 11.11 -5.19 3.35
C ASN A 20 10.74 -3.80 2.82
N LYS A 21 9.65 -3.69 2.05
CA LYS A 21 9.12 -2.44 1.51
C LYS A 21 7.62 -2.50 1.33
N THR A 22 6.97 -1.35 1.43
CA THR A 22 5.60 -1.12 1.01
C THR A 22 5.55 0.16 0.18
N GLY A 23 4.40 0.83 0.11
CA GLY A 23 4.31 2.13 -0.51
C GLY A 23 2.88 2.62 -0.69
N VAL A 24 2.76 3.73 -1.40
CA VAL A 24 1.48 4.32 -1.80
C VAL A 24 1.37 4.27 -3.32
N THR A 25 0.17 3.94 -3.80
CA THR A 25 -0.18 3.97 -5.22
C THR A 25 -1.38 4.89 -5.40
N ILE A 26 -1.28 5.84 -6.34
CA ILE A 26 -2.42 6.58 -6.88
C ILE A 26 -2.77 5.93 -8.22
N HIS A 27 -4.02 5.50 -8.37
CA HIS A 27 -4.49 4.76 -9.53
C HIS A 27 -5.90 5.18 -9.91
N TYR A 28 -6.32 4.84 -11.12
CA TYR A 28 -7.70 5.02 -11.57
C TYR A 28 -8.62 4.00 -10.91
N ILE A 29 -9.89 4.38 -10.75
CA ILE A 29 -10.93 3.45 -10.32
C ILE A 29 -11.43 2.66 -11.54
N ASP A 30 -11.59 1.36 -11.35
CA ASP A 30 -12.25 0.43 -12.24
C ASP A 30 -13.29 -0.39 -11.43
N PRO A 31 -14.01 -1.36 -12.02
CA PRO A 31 -14.96 -2.19 -11.28
C PRO A 31 -14.34 -3.14 -10.24
N GLY A 32 -13.01 -3.30 -10.22
CA GLY A 32 -12.32 -4.17 -9.28
C GLY A 32 -11.97 -3.46 -7.97
N ILE A 33 -11.19 -4.14 -7.13
CA ILE A 33 -10.69 -3.58 -5.86
C ILE A 33 -9.20 -3.32 -6.02
N ASP A 34 -8.85 -2.04 -6.13
CA ASP A 34 -7.49 -1.53 -6.30
C ASP A 34 -6.76 -2.12 -7.53
N THR A 35 -7.46 -2.28 -8.65
CA THR A 35 -6.94 -2.91 -9.89
C THR A 35 -6.72 -1.98 -11.06
N GLY A 36 -7.26 -0.75 -11.03
CA GLY A 36 -7.14 0.17 -12.15
C GLY A 36 -5.71 0.66 -12.42
N ASP A 37 -5.51 1.28 -13.58
CA ASP A 37 -4.20 1.73 -14.05
C ASP A 37 -3.54 2.70 -13.05
N ILE A 38 -2.23 2.57 -12.87
CA ILE A 38 -1.42 3.39 -11.97
C ILE A 38 -1.08 4.72 -12.62
N ILE A 39 -1.21 5.81 -11.85
CA ILE A 39 -0.75 7.16 -12.19
C ILE A 39 0.61 7.42 -11.53
N VAL A 40 0.68 7.24 -10.21
CA VAL A 40 1.87 7.49 -9.39
C VAL A 40 2.06 6.34 -8.41
N GLN A 41 3.31 5.93 -8.22
CA GLN A 41 3.69 4.97 -7.20
C GLN A 41 4.94 5.45 -6.45
N ARG A 42 4.96 5.26 -5.13
CA ARG A 42 6.08 5.61 -4.26
C ARG A 42 6.36 4.48 -3.29
N GLU A 43 7.59 3.98 -3.28
CA GLU A 43 8.02 2.95 -2.34
C GLU A 43 8.38 3.55 -0.98
N ILE A 44 8.15 2.76 0.07
CA ILE A 44 8.50 3.08 1.45
C ILE A 44 9.26 1.88 2.02
N PRO A 45 10.55 2.01 2.36
CA PRO A 45 11.29 0.93 3.00
C PRO A 45 10.73 0.68 4.41
N ILE A 46 10.67 -0.59 4.80
CA ILE A 46 10.21 -1.02 6.13
C ILE A 46 11.44 -1.38 6.97
N SER A 47 11.63 -0.69 8.09
CA SER A 47 12.67 -1.04 9.07
C SER A 47 12.33 -2.37 9.78
N PRO A 48 13.32 -3.18 10.19
CA PRO A 48 13.08 -4.34 11.05
C PRO A 48 12.32 -3.99 12.35
N THR A 49 12.50 -2.78 12.87
CA THR A 49 11.85 -2.31 14.10
C THR A 49 10.58 -1.51 13.87
N GLU A 50 10.15 -1.37 12.61
CA GLU A 50 8.98 -0.57 12.21
C GLU A 50 7.71 -1.07 12.92
N THR A 51 6.91 -0.14 13.42
CA THR A 51 5.61 -0.43 14.00
C THR A 51 4.52 -0.06 13.01
N LEU A 52 3.32 -0.62 13.16
CA LEU A 52 2.21 -0.29 12.26
C LEU A 52 1.93 1.22 12.26
N HIS A 53 1.99 1.86 13.43
CA HIS A 53 1.80 3.29 13.58
C HIS A 53 2.92 4.11 12.92
N SER A 54 4.19 3.74 13.12
CA SER A 54 5.31 4.48 12.50
C SER A 54 5.28 4.36 10.98
N LEU A 55 4.94 3.16 10.46
CA LEU A 55 4.77 2.94 9.02
C LEU A 55 3.56 3.70 8.47
N TYR A 56 2.46 3.77 9.23
CA TYR A 56 1.30 4.57 8.88
C TYR A 56 1.67 6.06 8.73
N LEU A 57 2.37 6.65 9.71
CA LEU A 57 2.78 8.06 9.63
C LEU A 57 3.68 8.33 8.41
N LYS A 58 4.62 7.42 8.10
CA LYS A 58 5.43 7.50 6.87
C LYS A 58 4.56 7.44 5.61
N SER A 59 3.59 6.54 5.58
CA SER A 59 2.67 6.36 4.45
C SER A 59 1.80 7.59 4.20
N VAL A 60 1.33 8.26 5.25
CA VAL A 60 0.54 9.50 5.13
C VAL A 60 1.40 10.57 4.48
N LYS A 61 2.62 10.80 4.98
CA LYS A 61 3.53 11.80 4.40
C LYS A 61 3.84 11.54 2.93
N VAL A 62 4.18 10.30 2.58
CA VAL A 62 4.50 9.93 1.20
C VAL A 62 3.26 9.96 0.32
N GLY A 63 2.11 9.55 0.84
CA GLY A 63 0.84 9.55 0.13
C GLY A 63 0.34 10.95 -0.20
N THR A 64 0.52 11.91 0.70
CA THR A 64 0.22 13.33 0.41
C THR A 64 1.01 13.83 -0.78
N GLN A 65 2.33 13.57 -0.82
CA GLN A 65 3.15 14.00 -1.95
C GLN A 65 2.75 13.27 -3.25
N ALA A 66 2.53 11.96 -3.19
CA ALA A 66 2.12 11.17 -4.35
C ALA A 66 0.77 11.64 -4.93
N LEU A 67 -0.16 12.06 -4.07
CA LEU A 67 -1.44 12.63 -4.49
C LEU A 67 -1.25 13.96 -5.21
N LEU A 68 -0.43 14.87 -4.67
CA LEU A 68 -0.12 16.15 -5.32
C LEU A 68 0.51 15.92 -6.70
N ASP A 69 1.52 15.05 -6.79
CA ASP A 69 2.17 14.70 -8.06
C ASP A 69 1.15 14.15 -9.08
N ALA A 70 0.18 13.34 -8.63
CA ALA A 70 -0.86 12.79 -9.50
C ALA A 70 -1.85 13.86 -9.97
N LEU A 71 -2.21 14.81 -9.11
CA LEU A 71 -3.09 15.93 -9.45
C LEU A 71 -2.43 16.84 -10.50
N ASP A 72 -1.15 17.18 -10.34
CA ASP A 72 -0.40 17.98 -11.31
C ASP A 72 -0.36 17.29 -12.69
N LEU A 73 -0.16 15.97 -12.71
CA LEU A 73 -0.19 15.18 -13.95
C LEU A 73 -1.59 15.16 -14.60
N LEU A 74 -2.65 15.05 -13.79
CA LEU A 74 -4.03 15.06 -14.26
C LEU A 74 -4.41 16.42 -14.85
N GLU A 75 -4.09 17.51 -14.17
CA GLU A 75 -4.35 18.88 -14.63
C GLU A 75 -3.62 19.19 -15.93
N ALA A 76 -2.37 18.72 -16.06
CA ALA A 76 -1.59 18.88 -17.28
C ALA A 76 -2.04 17.97 -18.45
N GLY A 77 -3.03 17.09 -18.24
CA GLY A 77 -3.45 16.10 -19.24
C GLY A 77 -2.38 15.04 -19.55
N LYS A 78 -1.46 14.79 -18.62
CA LYS A 78 -0.28 13.91 -18.76
C LYS A 78 -0.28 12.70 -17.82
N ALA A 79 -1.35 12.50 -17.05
CA ALA A 79 -1.49 11.35 -16.16
C ALA A 79 -1.40 10.03 -16.96
N PRO A 80 -0.39 9.18 -16.66
CA PRO A 80 -0.24 7.93 -17.39
C PRO A 80 -1.28 6.92 -16.94
N ARG A 81 -1.54 5.94 -17.80
CA ARG A 81 -2.33 4.74 -17.50
C ARG A 81 -1.41 3.52 -17.55
N ILE A 82 -0.71 3.27 -16.45
CA ILE A 82 0.21 2.14 -16.35
C ILE A 82 -0.59 0.92 -15.86
N PRO A 83 -0.84 -0.10 -16.70
CA PRO A 83 -1.64 -1.26 -16.29
C PRO A 83 -0.94 -2.04 -15.17
N GLN A 84 -1.74 -2.53 -14.22
CA GLN A 84 -1.26 -3.50 -13.22
C GLN A 84 -1.25 -4.92 -13.83
N ASP A 85 -0.36 -5.79 -13.35
CA ASP A 85 -0.44 -7.22 -13.69
C ASP A 85 -1.66 -7.85 -12.97
N PRO A 86 -2.66 -8.35 -13.71
CA PRO A 86 -3.88 -8.90 -13.11
C PRO A 86 -3.65 -10.20 -12.33
N ASN A 87 -2.54 -10.89 -12.59
CA ASN A 87 -2.18 -12.14 -11.92
C ASN A 87 -1.24 -11.94 -10.72
N ALA A 88 -0.80 -10.70 -10.48
CA ALA A 88 0.11 -10.37 -9.39
C ALA A 88 -0.59 -9.83 -8.15
N GLY A 89 0.04 -10.08 -7.01
CA GLY A 89 -0.31 -9.52 -5.71
C GLY A 89 -1.58 -10.07 -5.08
N GLN A 90 -1.68 -9.86 -3.77
CA GLN A 90 -2.72 -10.43 -2.93
C GLN A 90 -3.82 -9.40 -2.65
N LYS A 91 -5.05 -9.89 -2.47
CA LYS A 91 -6.19 -9.09 -1.99
C LYS A 91 -6.57 -9.56 -0.59
N HIS A 92 -6.68 -8.62 0.34
CA HIS A 92 -7.01 -8.91 1.73
C HIS A 92 -8.31 -8.25 2.20
N LEU A 93 -8.96 -8.92 3.14
CA LEU A 93 -10.02 -8.36 3.97
C LEU A 93 -9.43 -7.78 5.26
N PHE A 94 -10.29 -7.30 6.16
CA PHE A 94 -9.83 -6.89 7.49
C PHE A 94 -9.17 -8.08 8.22
N PRO A 95 -8.07 -7.85 8.96
CA PRO A 95 -7.41 -8.89 9.75
C PRO A 95 -8.37 -9.50 10.78
N LYS A 96 -8.35 -10.83 10.90
CA LYS A 96 -9.04 -11.60 11.94
C LYS A 96 -8.17 -11.70 13.20
N LEU A 97 -8.72 -12.28 14.26
CA LEU A 97 -7.98 -12.48 15.51
C LEU A 97 -6.71 -13.34 15.31
N ALA A 98 -6.80 -14.44 14.57
CA ALA A 98 -5.64 -15.30 14.27
C ALA A 98 -4.52 -14.57 13.51
N ASP A 99 -4.87 -13.63 12.62
CA ASP A 99 -3.89 -12.82 11.90
C ASP A 99 -3.13 -11.89 12.85
N ARG A 100 -3.84 -11.33 13.85
CA ARG A 100 -3.25 -10.48 14.89
C ARG A 100 -2.34 -11.26 15.83
N GLU A 101 -2.72 -12.48 16.20
CA GLU A 101 -1.87 -13.37 17.00
C GLU A 101 -0.57 -13.69 16.26
N THR A 102 -0.67 -14.03 14.97
CA THR A 102 0.49 -14.27 14.11
C THR A 102 1.37 -13.02 13.97
N PHE A 103 0.76 -11.85 13.82
CA PHE A 103 1.47 -10.56 13.75
C PHE A 103 2.32 -10.32 15.00
N PHE A 104 1.76 -10.51 16.19
CA PHE A 104 2.49 -10.35 17.45
C PHE A 104 3.53 -11.45 17.68
N ALA A 105 3.22 -12.70 17.32
CA ALA A 105 4.16 -13.81 17.41
C ALA A 105 5.41 -13.59 16.53
N ALA A 106 5.26 -12.88 15.41
CA ALA A 106 6.36 -12.46 14.54
C ALA A 106 7.15 -11.24 15.09
N GLY A 107 6.87 -10.80 16.31
CA GLY A 107 7.53 -9.64 16.94
C GLY A 107 7.09 -8.28 16.38
N ARG A 108 6.04 -8.24 15.55
CA ARG A 108 5.49 -6.97 15.05
C ARG A 108 4.67 -6.27 16.13
N ARG A 109 4.60 -4.95 16.05
CA ARG A 109 3.96 -4.09 17.05
C ARG A 109 3.05 -3.08 16.38
N PHE A 110 1.98 -2.72 17.07
CA PHE A 110 1.11 -1.65 16.59
C PHE A 110 1.71 -0.26 16.82
N TYR A 111 2.35 -0.04 17.96
CA TYR A 111 2.93 1.24 18.37
C TYR A 111 4.41 1.10 18.65
#